data_AF-A0A918J3X9-F1
#
_entry.id   AF-A0A918J3X9-F1
#
_cell.length_a   1.000
_cell.length_b   1.000
_cell.length_c   1.000
_cell.angle_alpha   90.00
_cell.angle_beta   90.00
_cell.angle_gamma   90.00
#
_symmetry.space_group_name_H-M   'P 1'
#
loop_
_entity.id
_entity.type
_entity.pdbx_description
1 polymer ?
#
loop_
_entity_poly.entity_id
_entity_poly.type
_entity_poly.pdbx_seq_one_letter_code
_entity_poly.pdbx_strand_id
1 'polypeptide(L)'
;MPDSVILKGFAILDTIQLKSVDELVKELQQIPGLKEIGVGNELLSFRLKGGPTMLIKLKEFSSLTKGGTASTAFPPLMILNTIKEDSKANVVGADRGENRQNKKALVLAPYAWEFGQTDDPLIPLKKLPKNRNYKGGVNYKANKTKTQQNITLEDYLSFNDYDVVHLGTHRAEICNLMGYEVETTSNCHSYISSGITYKKEDRQELIDYIKNKNIRGISFSPGELFFIPEFFASAYPNVNNKLFILSACQLGQRGDLEITFNQILQNAQLFYWHNTVFAEDALKAFSFMYDRMLEYGETAPLAFENTPYQLKENLRTYENDEKRGDSIEVNTYLKMATKGNAMHIIEPVSFLDSKTKKELQEGVVYPFEGILEDEVAEEASFTIEFLGYTTQEIEAEGMTFSLNVDGNTVLDHVSFLPNTDPYDNIEVESGKNNKTTIVTFKGVNLKKDLQKNSTVKLEALFHLSEENYGVQIINVSTGSSDMRIVMKSPDGTINMFFDADNYGLKMTHPAENATLYSDEEGYIYMNAPGKGWMKTKLTQMFSAMAKHAPIDIDFMALETKKGSVMHKIAAFAGEITISRLET
;
A
#
# COMPACT_ATOMS: atom_id res chain seq x y z
N MET A 1 31.13 29.16 -12.15
CA MET A 1 31.99 28.40 -13.08
C MET A 1 31.15 27.62 -14.12
N PRO A 2 30.38 28.26 -15.02
CA PRO A 2 29.68 27.57 -16.12
C PRO A 2 30.64 27.10 -17.23
N ASP A 3 31.75 27.82 -17.42
CA ASP A 3 32.69 27.60 -18.52
C ASP A 3 33.42 26.25 -18.46
N SER A 4 33.59 25.67 -17.26
CA SER A 4 34.29 24.39 -17.08
C SER A 4 33.52 23.20 -17.67
N VAL A 5 32.18 23.19 -17.57
CA VAL A 5 31.36 22.08 -18.06
C VAL A 5 31.22 22.14 -19.59
N ILE A 6 31.16 23.34 -20.15
CA ILE A 6 31.14 23.57 -21.61
C ILE A 6 32.44 23.06 -22.24
N LEU A 7 33.59 23.44 -21.66
CA LEU A 7 34.91 22.98 -22.14
C LEU A 7 35.09 21.46 -22.04
N LYS A 8 34.56 20.83 -20.97
CA LYS A 8 34.55 19.37 -20.84
C LYS A 8 33.73 18.70 -21.94
N GLY A 9 32.57 19.26 -22.30
CA GLY A 9 31.76 18.73 -23.40
C GLY A 9 32.47 18.81 -24.75
N PHE A 10 33.20 19.90 -25.02
CA PHE A 10 34.00 20.02 -26.25
C PHE A 10 35.21 19.07 -26.27
N ALA A 11 35.90 18.91 -25.14
CA ALA A 11 36.99 17.94 -25.04
C ALA A 11 36.53 16.50 -25.32
N ILE A 12 35.30 16.14 -24.94
CA ILE A 12 34.71 14.84 -25.28
C ILE A 12 34.48 14.72 -26.78
N LEU A 13 33.92 15.75 -27.43
CA LEU A 13 33.72 15.76 -28.89
C LEU A 13 35.04 15.55 -29.64
N ASP A 14 36.14 16.14 -29.17
CA ASP A 14 37.46 16.04 -29.80
C ASP A 14 38.08 14.63 -29.65
N THR A 15 37.62 13.82 -28.69
CA THR A 15 38.10 12.43 -28.48
C THR A 15 37.32 11.39 -29.28
N ILE A 16 36.17 11.76 -29.85
CA ILE A 16 35.29 10.83 -30.56
C ILE A 16 35.85 10.54 -31.95
N GLN A 17 36.37 9.33 -32.13
CA GLN A 17 36.79 8.81 -33.43
C GLN A 17 35.63 8.16 -34.18
N LEU A 18 35.69 8.12 -35.52
CA LEU A 18 34.69 7.48 -36.38
C LEU A 18 34.54 5.99 -36.02
N LYS A 19 33.44 5.66 -35.35
CA LYS A 19 33.05 4.31 -34.91
C LYS A 19 31.57 4.07 -35.19
N SER A 20 31.12 2.84 -35.02
CA SER A 20 29.69 2.54 -35.10
C SER A 20 28.91 3.30 -34.02
N VAL A 21 27.64 3.63 -34.28
CA VAL A 21 26.79 4.38 -33.34
C VAL A 21 26.71 3.66 -31.98
N ASP A 22 26.63 2.34 -31.99
CA ASP A 22 26.56 1.53 -30.78
C ASP A 22 27.83 1.61 -29.92
N GLU A 23 29.00 1.70 -30.56
CA GLU A 23 30.28 1.88 -29.85
C GLU A 23 30.40 3.29 -29.28
N LEU A 24 29.96 4.32 -30.03
CA LEU A 24 29.94 5.70 -29.56
C LEU A 24 29.02 5.89 -28.36
N VAL A 25 27.83 5.27 -28.40
CA VAL A 25 26.90 5.29 -27.26
C VAL A 25 27.52 4.63 -26.04
N LYS A 26 28.18 3.47 -26.20
CA LYS A 26 28.87 2.78 -25.10
C LYS A 26 29.98 3.63 -24.50
N GLU A 27 30.77 4.33 -25.31
CA GLU A 27 31.86 5.19 -24.82
C GLU A 27 31.32 6.41 -24.07
N LEU A 28 30.30 7.07 -24.61
CA LEU A 28 29.66 8.21 -23.97
C LEU A 28 29.00 7.81 -22.63
N GLN A 29 28.39 6.63 -22.55
CA GLN A 29 27.81 6.10 -21.29
C GLN A 29 28.84 5.93 -20.16
N GLN A 30 30.12 5.78 -20.47
CA GLN A 30 31.17 5.66 -19.45
C GLN A 30 31.64 7.02 -18.91
N ILE A 31 31.14 8.14 -19.44
CA ILE A 31 31.58 9.48 -19.06
C ILE A 31 30.93 9.92 -17.74
N PRO A 32 31.72 10.19 -16.69
CA PRO A 32 31.18 10.65 -15.41
C PRO A 32 30.48 12.02 -15.56
N GLY A 33 29.24 12.10 -15.07
CA GLY A 33 28.43 13.32 -15.14
C GLY A 33 27.66 13.51 -16.44
N LEU A 34 27.63 12.51 -17.32
CA LEU A 34 26.69 12.44 -18.43
C LEU A 34 25.25 12.29 -17.91
N LYS A 35 24.33 13.09 -18.46
CA LYS A 35 22.92 13.13 -18.07
C LYS A 35 22.01 12.56 -19.16
N GLU A 36 22.28 12.88 -20.42
CA GLU A 36 21.42 12.52 -21.56
C GLU A 36 22.29 12.08 -22.75
N ILE A 37 21.86 11.06 -23.50
CA ILE A 37 22.30 10.79 -24.88
C ILE A 37 21.05 10.53 -25.71
N GLY A 38 20.91 11.24 -26.83
CA GLY A 38 19.88 11.00 -27.84
C GLY A 38 20.51 10.46 -29.12
N VAL A 39 19.89 9.45 -29.73
CA VAL A 39 20.33 8.88 -31.00
C VAL A 39 19.23 9.09 -32.03
N GLY A 40 19.54 9.86 -33.08
CA GLY A 40 18.69 10.07 -34.24
C GLY A 40 19.33 9.55 -35.52
N ASN A 41 18.56 9.56 -36.61
CA ASN A 41 18.98 8.99 -37.90
C ASN A 41 20.24 9.64 -38.51
N GLU A 42 20.56 10.88 -38.12
CA GLU A 42 21.69 11.65 -38.68
C GLU A 42 22.53 12.37 -37.61
N LEU A 43 22.09 12.32 -36.35
CA LEU A 43 22.65 13.07 -35.24
C LEU A 43 22.66 12.19 -33.99
N LEU A 44 23.77 12.21 -33.26
CA LEU A 44 23.86 11.74 -31.89
C LEU A 44 24.04 12.98 -31.00
N SER A 45 23.21 13.14 -29.98
CA SER A 45 23.28 14.24 -29.03
C SER A 45 23.68 13.73 -27.66
N PHE A 46 24.41 14.50 -26.85
CA PHE A 46 24.66 14.17 -25.45
C PHE A 46 24.75 15.40 -24.55
N ARG A 47 24.50 15.27 -23.24
CA ARG A 47 24.53 16.40 -22.30
C ARG A 47 25.17 16.01 -20.97
N LEU A 48 26.11 16.83 -20.48
CA LEU A 48 26.65 16.70 -19.12
C LEU A 48 25.79 17.46 -18.09
N LYS A 49 25.81 17.05 -16.82
CA LYS A 49 25.10 17.71 -15.71
C LYS A 49 25.50 19.19 -15.63
N GLY A 50 24.53 20.09 -15.77
CA GLY A 50 24.75 21.54 -15.78
C GLY A 50 25.35 22.11 -17.07
N GLY A 51 25.56 21.28 -18.10
CA GLY A 51 26.11 21.68 -19.40
C GLY A 51 25.05 21.82 -20.51
N PRO A 52 25.42 22.40 -21.66
CA PRO A 52 24.60 22.43 -22.86
C PRO A 52 24.54 21.06 -23.55
N THR A 53 23.54 20.85 -24.40
CA THR A 53 23.47 19.67 -25.26
C THR A 53 24.49 19.78 -26.39
N MET A 54 25.36 18.79 -26.51
CA MET A 54 26.33 18.62 -27.58
C MET A 54 25.73 17.76 -28.69
N LEU A 55 26.07 18.06 -29.94
CA LEU A 55 25.56 17.37 -31.13
C LEU A 55 26.71 16.83 -31.98
N ILE A 56 26.59 15.58 -32.42
CA ILE A 56 27.51 14.84 -33.27
C ILE A 56 26.77 14.44 -34.53
N LYS A 57 27.25 14.87 -35.70
CA LYS A 57 26.65 14.47 -36.98
C LYS A 57 27.19 13.11 -37.42
N LEU A 58 26.29 12.16 -37.64
CA LEU A 58 26.63 10.77 -37.98
C LEU A 58 26.83 10.55 -39.49
N LYS A 59 26.24 11.41 -40.34
CA LYS A 59 26.29 11.28 -41.81
C LYS A 59 27.26 12.25 -42.47
N GLU A 60 28.42 11.71 -42.83
CA GLU A 60 29.11 12.03 -44.07
C GLU A 60 29.37 10.74 -44.87
N PHE A 61 28.33 10.04 -45.37
CA PHE A 61 28.48 9.19 -46.55
C PHE A 61 27.13 9.10 -47.32
N SER A 62 27.22 9.29 -48.64
CA SER A 62 26.22 9.21 -49.71
C SER A 62 25.20 10.35 -49.94
N SER A 63 25.70 11.38 -50.64
CA SER A 63 25.23 11.88 -51.96
C SER A 63 23.75 12.20 -52.24
N LEU A 64 23.55 13.47 -52.64
CA LEU A 64 22.70 13.94 -53.74
C LEU A 64 21.22 13.50 -53.75
N THR A 65 20.35 14.34 -53.18
CA THR A 65 19.08 14.69 -53.81
C THR A 65 18.73 16.16 -53.52
N LYS A 66 18.62 16.95 -54.59
CA LYS A 66 18.01 18.28 -54.59
C LYS A 66 16.50 18.14 -54.36
N GLY A 67 15.96 18.94 -53.44
CA GLY A 67 14.54 19.25 -53.37
C GLY A 67 13.72 18.29 -52.52
N GLY A 68 13.68 18.54 -51.21
CA GLY A 68 12.72 17.95 -50.29
C GLY A 68 12.49 18.94 -49.15
N THR A 69 11.26 19.38 -48.99
CA THR A 69 10.80 20.39 -48.03
C THR A 69 11.31 20.15 -46.62
N ALA A 70 11.83 21.20 -45.98
CA ALA A 70 12.23 21.22 -44.59
C ALA A 70 11.03 20.89 -43.69
N SER A 71 10.98 19.65 -43.21
CA SER A 71 10.20 19.30 -42.02
C SER A 71 11.04 19.65 -40.81
N THR A 72 10.65 20.70 -40.09
CA THR A 72 11.20 21.08 -38.78
C THR A 72 10.68 20.16 -37.68
N ALA A 73 10.75 18.85 -37.88
CA ALA A 73 10.53 17.89 -36.81
C ALA A 73 11.89 17.63 -36.15
N PHE A 74 12.12 18.26 -34.99
CA PHE A 74 13.19 17.83 -34.10
C PHE A 74 13.03 16.31 -33.87
N PRO A 75 14.07 15.50 -34.07
CA PRO A 75 13.98 14.08 -33.74
C PRO A 75 13.69 13.96 -32.24
N PRO A 76 12.86 12.97 -31.84
CA PRO A 76 12.54 12.77 -30.44
C PRO A 76 13.83 12.58 -29.65
N LEU A 77 14.01 13.40 -28.62
CA LEU A 77 15.03 13.21 -27.60
C LEU A 77 14.77 11.84 -26.96
N MET A 78 15.51 10.82 -27.37
CA MET A 78 15.68 9.66 -26.51
C MET A 78 16.46 10.17 -25.30
N ILE A 79 15.78 10.31 -24.17
CA ILE A 79 16.44 10.21 -22.87
C ILE A 79 17.04 8.81 -22.89
N LEU A 80 18.34 8.67 -22.56
CA LEU A 80 18.91 7.37 -22.28
C LEU A 80 18.03 6.72 -21.22
N ASN A 81 17.22 5.75 -21.65
CA ASN A 81 16.69 4.75 -20.78
C ASN A 81 17.87 4.21 -19.98
N THR A 82 17.86 4.51 -18.70
CA THR A 82 18.39 3.61 -17.69
C THR A 82 17.99 2.20 -18.10
N ILE A 83 19.00 1.38 -18.36
CA ILE A 83 18.82 -0.07 -18.46
C ILE A 83 18.24 -0.48 -17.10
N LYS A 84 16.97 -0.92 -17.15
CA LYS A 84 16.03 -1.21 -16.04
C LYS A 84 15.63 0.01 -15.19
N GLU A 85 14.51 0.64 -15.51
CA GLU A 85 13.59 1.02 -14.43
C GLU A 85 13.02 -0.30 -13.88
N ASP A 86 13.73 -0.90 -12.93
CA ASP A 86 13.19 -1.95 -12.08
C ASP A 86 12.10 -1.30 -11.22
N SER A 87 10.85 -1.43 -11.68
CA SER A 87 9.58 -1.28 -10.96
C SER A 87 9.44 -0.08 -9.98
N LYS A 88 8.77 0.99 -10.44
CA LYS A 88 8.02 1.88 -9.52
C LYS A 88 6.87 1.06 -8.95
N ALA A 89 6.94 0.70 -7.67
CA ALA A 89 5.92 -0.14 -7.05
C ALA A 89 4.51 0.49 -7.14
N ASN A 90 3.48 -0.35 -7.23
CA ASN A 90 2.07 0.03 -7.27
C ASN A 90 1.28 -0.85 -6.27
N VAL A 91 -0.06 -0.77 -6.26
CA VAL A 91 -0.93 -1.57 -5.40
C VAL A 91 -1.89 -2.40 -6.25
N VAL A 92 -2.15 -3.63 -5.83
CA VAL A 92 -3.18 -4.49 -6.44
C VAL A 92 -4.54 -3.80 -6.36
N GLY A 93 -5.30 -3.82 -7.45
CA GLY A 93 -6.61 -3.16 -7.56
C GLY A 93 -6.54 -1.63 -7.63
N ALA A 94 -5.41 -1.03 -8.04
CA ALA A 94 -5.24 0.42 -8.16
C ALA A 94 -6.28 1.11 -9.07
N ASP A 95 -6.91 0.35 -9.98
CA ASP A 95 -7.96 0.78 -10.91
C ASP A 95 -9.36 0.88 -10.26
N ARG A 96 -9.52 0.51 -8.97
CA ARG A 96 -10.82 0.50 -8.28
C ARG A 96 -11.27 1.86 -7.72
N GLY A 97 -10.51 2.93 -7.95
CA GLY A 97 -10.84 4.27 -7.48
C GLY A 97 -11.05 4.33 -5.95
N GLU A 98 -12.17 4.89 -5.49
CA GLU A 98 -12.48 5.02 -4.06
C GLU A 98 -12.62 3.67 -3.33
N ASN A 99 -12.86 2.57 -4.06
CA ASN A 99 -13.04 1.25 -3.48
C ASN A 99 -11.72 0.47 -3.31
N ARG A 100 -10.57 1.11 -3.55
CA ARG A 100 -9.23 0.51 -3.43
C ARG A 100 -8.93 -0.10 -2.07
N GLN A 101 -9.58 0.41 -1.02
CA GLN A 101 -9.42 -0.09 0.34
C GLN A 101 -10.24 -1.34 0.64
N ASN A 102 -11.28 -1.67 -0.14
CA ASN A 102 -12.08 -2.89 0.02
C ASN A 102 -11.70 -3.88 -1.08
N LYS A 103 -10.49 -4.42 -0.96
CA LYS A 103 -9.93 -5.40 -1.88
C LYS A 103 -10.68 -6.73 -1.78
N LYS A 104 -10.76 -7.45 -2.90
CA LYS A 104 -11.42 -8.74 -3.00
C LYS A 104 -10.40 -9.84 -3.25
N ALA A 105 -10.49 -10.93 -2.51
CA ALA A 105 -9.70 -12.13 -2.75
C ALA A 105 -10.60 -13.33 -3.02
N LEU A 106 -10.28 -14.11 -4.06
CA LEU A 106 -10.89 -15.41 -4.32
C LEU A 106 -9.90 -16.49 -3.94
N VAL A 107 -10.33 -17.39 -3.06
CA VAL A 107 -9.53 -18.52 -2.58
C VAL A 107 -10.27 -19.81 -2.92
N LEU A 108 -9.71 -20.59 -3.84
CA LEU A 108 -10.31 -21.84 -4.31
C LEU A 108 -9.47 -23.04 -3.89
N ALA A 109 -10.15 -24.04 -3.32
CA ALA A 109 -9.54 -25.31 -2.92
C ALA A 109 -10.41 -26.50 -3.38
N PRO A 110 -10.37 -26.88 -4.66
CA PRO A 110 -11.20 -27.96 -5.21
C PRO A 110 -10.87 -29.34 -4.64
N TYR A 111 -9.68 -29.49 -4.06
CA TYR A 111 -9.18 -30.73 -3.46
C TYR A 111 -8.88 -30.59 -1.96
N ALA A 112 -9.57 -29.68 -1.26
CA ALA A 112 -9.40 -29.50 0.19
C ALA A 112 -9.59 -30.80 0.99
N TRP A 113 -10.44 -31.71 0.51
CA TRP A 113 -10.64 -33.03 1.10
C TRP A 113 -9.41 -33.95 1.05
N GLU A 114 -8.50 -33.72 0.10
CA GLU A 114 -7.30 -34.53 -0.10
C GLU A 114 -6.11 -33.92 0.64
N PHE A 115 -5.89 -32.62 0.49
CA PHE A 115 -4.79 -31.91 1.13
C PHE A 115 -5.04 -31.65 2.62
N GLY A 116 -6.30 -31.51 3.04
CA GLY A 116 -6.66 -31.36 4.45
C GLY A 116 -5.97 -30.15 5.10
N GLN A 117 -5.18 -30.38 6.15
CA GLN A 117 -4.53 -29.31 6.91
C GLN A 117 -3.29 -28.73 6.23
N THR A 118 -2.76 -29.39 5.19
CA THR A 118 -1.59 -28.92 4.44
C THR A 118 -1.97 -28.14 3.18
N ASP A 119 -3.26 -27.88 2.97
CA ASP A 119 -3.76 -27.14 1.81
C ASP A 119 -3.36 -25.65 1.88
N ASP A 120 -2.55 -25.19 0.92
CA ASP A 120 -1.99 -23.84 0.92
C ASP A 120 -3.01 -22.68 0.78
N PRO A 121 -4.22 -22.85 0.19
CA PRO A 121 -5.30 -21.87 0.26
C PRO A 121 -5.74 -21.53 1.69
N LEU A 122 -5.41 -22.35 2.70
CA LEU A 122 -5.66 -22.01 4.10
C LEU A 122 -4.87 -20.79 4.58
N ILE A 123 -3.75 -20.45 3.92
CA ILE A 123 -2.93 -19.27 4.25
C ILE A 123 -3.69 -17.97 3.99
N PRO A 124 -4.08 -17.63 2.75
CA PRO A 124 -4.84 -16.40 2.51
C PRO A 124 -6.17 -16.40 3.26
N LEU A 125 -6.83 -17.55 3.42
CA LEU A 125 -8.06 -17.67 4.21
C LEU A 125 -7.86 -17.23 5.67
N LYS A 126 -6.72 -17.56 6.29
CA LYS A 126 -6.43 -17.18 7.69
C LYS A 126 -5.90 -15.76 7.83
N LYS A 127 -5.11 -15.29 6.86
CA LYS A 127 -4.35 -14.03 6.99
C LYS A 127 -5.08 -12.83 6.40
N LEU A 128 -5.66 -12.94 5.19
CA LEU A 128 -6.29 -11.81 4.52
C LEU A 128 -7.46 -11.20 5.31
N PRO A 129 -8.40 -11.97 5.89
CA PRO A 129 -9.54 -11.37 6.61
C PRO A 129 -9.15 -10.53 7.83
N LYS A 130 -7.92 -10.68 8.34
CA LYS A 130 -7.40 -9.90 9.47
C LYS A 130 -6.82 -8.56 9.04
N ASN A 131 -6.46 -8.41 7.76
CA ASN A 131 -5.97 -7.16 7.22
C ASN A 131 -7.15 -6.28 6.80
N ARG A 132 -7.09 -4.98 7.11
CA ARG A 132 -8.15 -4.01 6.80
C ARG A 132 -8.60 -4.07 5.34
N ASN A 133 -7.64 -4.25 4.42
CA ASN A 133 -7.91 -4.14 3.00
C ASN A 133 -8.77 -5.27 2.46
N TYR A 134 -8.88 -6.39 3.19
CA TYR A 134 -9.65 -7.57 2.77
C TYR A 134 -10.75 -7.94 3.76
N LYS A 135 -11.07 -7.06 4.73
CA LYS A 135 -12.11 -7.32 5.73
C LYS A 135 -13.46 -7.50 5.04
N GLY A 136 -14.04 -8.70 5.15
CA GLY A 136 -15.27 -9.09 4.44
C GLY A 136 -15.11 -9.27 2.92
N GLY A 137 -13.91 -9.12 2.37
CA GLY A 137 -13.60 -9.22 0.94
C GLY A 137 -13.02 -10.55 0.50
N VAL A 138 -12.90 -11.54 1.40
CA VAL A 138 -12.34 -12.86 1.08
C VAL A 138 -13.45 -13.87 0.81
N ASN A 139 -13.55 -14.33 -0.43
CA ASN A 139 -14.45 -15.40 -0.85
C ASN A 139 -13.68 -16.72 -0.91
N TYR A 140 -14.02 -17.65 -0.02
CA TYR A 140 -13.39 -18.98 0.03
C TYR A 140 -14.39 -20.06 -0.35
N LYS A 141 -14.02 -20.87 -1.35
CA LYS A 141 -14.80 -22.03 -1.77
C LYS A 141 -13.91 -23.26 -1.84
N ALA A 142 -14.43 -24.35 -1.28
CA ALA A 142 -13.70 -25.61 -1.19
C ALA A 142 -14.63 -26.81 -1.22
N ASN A 143 -14.16 -27.91 -1.82
CA ASN A 143 -14.83 -29.20 -1.72
C ASN A 143 -14.24 -29.95 -0.52
N LYS A 144 -14.96 -29.98 0.61
CA LYS A 144 -14.46 -30.60 1.87
C LYS A 144 -14.56 -32.12 1.88
N THR A 145 -15.27 -32.69 0.91
CA THR A 145 -15.32 -34.12 0.65
C THR A 145 -15.19 -34.37 -0.85
N LYS A 146 -14.77 -35.58 -1.24
CA LYS A 146 -14.61 -35.99 -2.64
C LYS A 146 -15.88 -35.85 -3.49
N THR A 147 -17.06 -35.92 -2.87
CA THR A 147 -18.36 -35.86 -3.55
C THR A 147 -19.01 -34.47 -3.47
N GLN A 148 -18.38 -33.51 -2.80
CA GLN A 148 -18.93 -32.16 -2.68
C GLN A 148 -18.61 -31.33 -3.92
N GLN A 149 -19.58 -30.52 -4.36
CA GLN A 149 -19.48 -29.68 -5.56
C GLN A 149 -19.83 -28.22 -5.20
N ASN A 150 -18.98 -27.58 -4.40
CA ASN A 150 -19.18 -26.19 -3.99
C ASN A 150 -18.58 -25.19 -4.98
N ILE A 151 -17.61 -25.63 -5.77
CA ILE A 151 -16.94 -24.83 -6.78
C ILE A 151 -17.65 -25.07 -8.12
N THR A 152 -17.96 -23.99 -8.82
CA THR A 152 -18.64 -24.00 -10.12
C THR A 152 -17.78 -23.38 -11.21
N LEU A 153 -18.21 -23.49 -12.46
CA LEU A 153 -17.48 -22.90 -13.59
C LEU A 153 -17.47 -21.36 -13.51
N GLU A 154 -18.51 -20.76 -12.95
CA GLU A 154 -18.62 -19.31 -12.73
C GLU A 154 -17.56 -18.80 -11.76
N ASP A 155 -17.16 -19.61 -10.77
CA ASP A 155 -16.11 -19.24 -9.84
C ASP A 155 -14.79 -19.01 -10.56
N TYR A 156 -14.47 -19.88 -11.51
CA TYR A 156 -13.31 -19.69 -12.37
C TYR A 156 -13.47 -18.44 -13.23
N LEU A 157 -14.56 -18.32 -13.99
CA LEU A 157 -14.81 -17.16 -14.87
C LEU A 157 -14.79 -15.81 -14.15
N SER A 158 -15.02 -15.79 -12.84
CA SER A 158 -15.04 -14.57 -12.02
C SER A 158 -13.65 -14.08 -11.59
N PHE A 159 -12.54 -14.72 -11.97
CA PHE A 159 -11.19 -14.34 -11.53
C PHE A 159 -10.87 -12.84 -11.74
N ASN A 160 -11.40 -12.23 -12.81
CA ASN A 160 -11.17 -10.82 -13.08
C ASN A 160 -11.87 -9.85 -12.09
N ASP A 161 -12.83 -10.34 -11.30
CA ASP A 161 -13.56 -9.55 -10.30
C ASP A 161 -12.78 -9.38 -8.98
N TYR A 162 -11.67 -10.12 -8.82
CA TYR A 162 -10.85 -10.18 -7.62
C TYR A 162 -9.46 -9.57 -7.85
N ASP A 163 -8.90 -9.01 -6.79
CA ASP A 163 -7.57 -8.40 -6.75
C ASP A 163 -6.50 -9.49 -6.57
N VAL A 164 -6.81 -10.46 -5.70
CA VAL A 164 -5.98 -11.63 -5.43
C VAL A 164 -6.78 -12.88 -5.75
N VAL A 165 -6.20 -13.79 -6.53
CA VAL A 165 -6.74 -15.13 -6.76
C VAL A 165 -5.72 -16.16 -6.30
N HIS A 166 -6.10 -17.01 -5.35
CA HIS A 166 -5.31 -18.14 -4.90
C HIS A 166 -6.06 -19.44 -5.19
N LEU A 167 -5.55 -20.25 -6.10
CA LEU A 167 -6.08 -21.56 -6.45
C LEU A 167 -5.08 -22.65 -6.02
N GLY A 168 -5.44 -23.45 -5.03
CA GLY A 168 -4.73 -24.68 -4.66
C GLY A 168 -5.42 -25.89 -5.27
N THR A 169 -4.77 -26.57 -6.22
CA THR A 169 -5.38 -27.67 -6.98
C THR A 169 -4.33 -28.62 -7.53
N HIS A 170 -4.77 -29.69 -8.20
CA HIS A 170 -3.90 -30.59 -8.92
C HIS A 170 -3.66 -30.13 -10.36
N ARG A 171 -2.58 -30.64 -10.95
CA ARG A 171 -2.42 -30.72 -12.41
C ARG A 171 -2.97 -32.05 -12.90
N ALA A 172 -3.42 -32.09 -14.14
CA ALA A 172 -3.53 -33.33 -14.90
C ALA A 172 -2.61 -33.33 -16.14
N GLU A 173 -2.15 -34.51 -16.52
CA GLU A 173 -1.49 -34.73 -17.81
C GLU A 173 -2.49 -35.29 -18.81
N ILE A 174 -2.83 -34.52 -19.85
CA ILE A 174 -3.54 -35.06 -21.02
C ILE A 174 -2.74 -34.68 -22.26
N CYS A 175 -1.78 -35.53 -22.64
CA CYS A 175 -1.32 -35.53 -24.02
C CYS A 175 -2.49 -36.00 -24.89
N ASN A 176 -2.79 -35.28 -25.97
CA ASN A 176 -3.76 -35.79 -26.94
C ASN A 176 -3.22 -37.13 -27.48
N LEU A 177 -3.84 -38.23 -27.07
CA LEU A 177 -3.49 -39.58 -27.53
C LEU A 177 -3.93 -39.72 -28.99
N MET A 178 -2.96 -39.79 -29.91
CA MET A 178 -3.18 -40.30 -31.25
C MET A 178 -2.89 -41.81 -31.25
N GLY A 179 -3.87 -42.63 -30.86
CA GLY A 179 -3.74 -44.09 -30.81
C GLY A 179 -3.42 -44.66 -29.42
N TYR A 180 -2.77 -45.83 -29.36
CA TYR A 180 -2.52 -46.61 -28.13
C TYR A 180 -1.12 -46.41 -27.53
N GLU A 181 -0.27 -45.59 -28.13
CA GLU A 181 1.08 -45.30 -27.62
C GLU A 181 1.15 -43.84 -27.15
N VAL A 182 1.59 -43.65 -25.91
CA VAL A 182 1.92 -42.33 -25.34
C VAL A 182 3.24 -41.90 -25.96
N GLU A 183 3.22 -41.48 -27.22
CA GLU A 183 4.31 -40.66 -27.72
C GLU A 183 4.14 -39.26 -27.10
N THR A 184 5.21 -38.72 -26.53
CA THR A 184 5.33 -37.29 -26.22
C THR A 184 5.25 -36.52 -27.54
N THR A 185 4.05 -36.37 -28.07
CA THR A 185 3.78 -35.53 -29.22
C THR A 185 3.81 -34.07 -28.78
N SER A 186 4.03 -33.16 -29.73
CA SER A 186 3.95 -31.70 -29.54
C SER A 186 2.57 -31.18 -29.08
N ASN A 187 1.61 -32.05 -28.80
CA ASN A 187 0.19 -31.72 -28.53
C ASN A 187 -0.21 -31.95 -27.06
N CYS A 188 0.72 -31.78 -26.13
CA CYS A 188 0.43 -31.89 -24.71
C CYS A 188 0.36 -30.50 -24.05
N HIS A 189 -0.73 -30.20 -23.34
CA HIS A 189 -0.93 -28.94 -22.62
C HIS A 189 -0.84 -29.11 -21.10
N SER A 190 -0.59 -28.04 -20.36
CA SER A 190 -0.77 -28.00 -18.92
C SER A 190 -2.27 -27.96 -18.60
N TYR A 191 -2.78 -28.94 -17.87
CA TYR A 191 -4.17 -28.97 -17.43
C TYR A 191 -4.26 -28.65 -15.96
N ILE A 192 -5.09 -27.67 -15.62
CA ILE A 192 -5.42 -27.34 -14.23
C ILE A 192 -6.73 -28.05 -13.91
N SER A 193 -6.69 -28.92 -12.90
CA SER A 193 -7.87 -29.62 -12.44
C SER A 193 -8.84 -28.64 -11.78
N SER A 194 -10.13 -28.77 -12.13
CA SER A 194 -11.17 -27.85 -11.65
C SER A 194 -11.85 -28.33 -10.37
N GLY A 195 -11.75 -29.63 -10.04
CA GLY A 195 -12.61 -30.28 -9.06
C GLY A 195 -14.10 -30.17 -9.38
N ILE A 196 -14.46 -29.87 -10.65
CA ILE A 196 -15.83 -29.89 -11.16
C ILE A 196 -16.11 -31.25 -11.75
N THR A 197 -16.79 -32.08 -10.97
CA THR A 197 -17.16 -33.44 -11.35
C THR A 197 -18.52 -33.48 -12.01
N TYR A 198 -18.71 -34.43 -12.91
CA TYR A 198 -19.98 -34.64 -13.61
C TYR A 198 -20.22 -36.13 -13.87
N LYS A 199 -21.48 -36.55 -13.95
CA LYS A 199 -21.80 -37.92 -14.33
C LYS A 199 -21.80 -38.07 -15.86
N LYS A 200 -21.60 -39.30 -16.35
CA LYS A 200 -21.52 -39.57 -17.78
C LYS A 200 -22.80 -39.11 -18.52
N GLU A 201 -23.95 -39.27 -17.89
CA GLU A 201 -25.26 -38.84 -18.39
C GLU A 201 -25.40 -37.31 -18.51
N ASP A 202 -24.77 -36.53 -17.62
CA ASP A 202 -24.87 -35.06 -17.58
C ASP A 202 -23.86 -34.37 -18.53
N ARG A 203 -22.94 -35.15 -19.12
CA ARG A 203 -21.82 -34.61 -19.92
C ARG A 203 -22.29 -33.76 -21.09
N GLN A 204 -23.36 -34.17 -21.79
CA GLN A 204 -23.84 -33.45 -22.97
C GLN A 204 -24.44 -32.10 -22.60
N GLU A 205 -25.21 -32.04 -21.52
CA GLU A 205 -25.77 -30.79 -20.99
C GLU A 205 -24.67 -29.81 -20.60
N LEU A 206 -23.60 -30.29 -19.97
CA LEU A 206 -22.44 -29.47 -19.61
C LEU A 206 -21.69 -28.94 -20.84
N ILE A 207 -21.52 -29.76 -21.87
CA ILE A 207 -20.94 -29.32 -23.15
C ILE A 207 -21.81 -28.25 -23.80
N ASP A 208 -23.13 -28.42 -23.80
CA ASP A 208 -24.06 -27.46 -24.37
C ASP A 208 -24.07 -26.16 -23.57
N TYR A 209 -23.99 -26.22 -22.24
CA TYR A 209 -23.80 -25.07 -21.37
C TYR A 209 -22.53 -24.27 -21.72
N ILE A 210 -21.38 -24.95 -21.81
CA ILE A 210 -20.08 -24.36 -22.15
C ILE A 210 -20.13 -23.68 -23.53
N LYS A 211 -20.73 -24.35 -24.53
CA LYS A 211 -20.90 -23.79 -25.88
C LYS A 211 -21.82 -22.57 -25.88
N ASN A 212 -22.96 -22.64 -25.19
CA ASN A 212 -23.93 -21.54 -25.11
C ASN A 212 -23.34 -20.31 -24.42
N LYS A 213 -22.43 -20.51 -23.46
CA LYS A 213 -21.68 -19.44 -22.80
C LYS A 213 -20.42 -19.01 -23.56
N ASN A 214 -20.13 -19.63 -24.71
CA ASN A 214 -18.92 -19.41 -25.51
C ASN A 214 -17.62 -19.53 -24.69
N ILE A 215 -17.58 -20.48 -23.75
CA ILE A 215 -16.42 -20.75 -22.90
C ILE A 215 -15.46 -21.65 -23.68
N ARG A 216 -14.19 -21.25 -23.77
CA ARG A 216 -13.14 -21.98 -24.49
C ARG A 216 -12.10 -22.58 -23.53
N GLY A 217 -11.26 -23.46 -24.05
CA GLY A 217 -10.17 -24.06 -23.27
C GLY A 217 -10.60 -25.00 -22.15
N ILE A 218 -11.75 -25.65 -22.29
CA ILE A 218 -12.20 -26.71 -21.37
C ILE A 218 -11.87 -28.07 -21.96
N SER A 219 -11.24 -28.93 -21.16
CA SER A 219 -11.04 -30.34 -21.47
C SER A 219 -11.85 -31.23 -20.53
N PHE A 220 -12.23 -32.41 -21.01
CA PHE A 220 -13.08 -33.36 -20.30
C PHE A 220 -12.33 -34.69 -20.11
N SER A 221 -12.09 -35.08 -18.86
CA SER A 221 -11.71 -36.46 -18.48
C SER A 221 -12.97 -37.22 -18.03
N PRO A 222 -12.99 -38.57 -17.96
CA PRO A 222 -14.12 -39.31 -17.41
C PRO A 222 -14.47 -38.86 -15.98
N GLY A 223 -15.45 -37.96 -15.87
CA GLY A 223 -16.00 -37.48 -14.61
C GLY A 223 -15.47 -36.14 -14.08
N GLU A 224 -14.59 -35.43 -14.78
CA GLU A 224 -14.08 -34.11 -14.35
C GLU A 224 -13.75 -33.16 -15.52
N LEU A 225 -13.91 -31.85 -15.27
CA LEU A 225 -13.47 -30.76 -16.15
C LEU A 225 -12.03 -30.29 -15.83
N PHE A 226 -11.31 -29.86 -16.86
CA PHE A 226 -9.96 -29.30 -16.75
C PHE A 226 -9.83 -28.02 -17.56
N PHE A 227 -9.00 -27.10 -17.09
CA PHE A 227 -8.66 -25.88 -17.81
C PHE A 227 -7.32 -26.02 -18.51
N ILE A 228 -7.28 -25.75 -19.82
CA ILE A 228 -6.03 -25.57 -20.58
C ILE A 228 -5.70 -24.09 -20.71
N PRO A 229 -4.49 -23.70 -21.15
CA PRO A 229 -4.11 -22.29 -21.20
C PRO A 229 -5.07 -21.40 -22.03
N GLU A 230 -5.70 -21.95 -23.07
CA GLU A 230 -6.74 -21.24 -23.86
C GLU A 230 -7.90 -20.72 -23.00
N PHE A 231 -8.25 -21.40 -21.90
CA PHE A 231 -9.30 -20.93 -20.99
C PHE A 231 -8.93 -19.58 -20.40
N PHE A 232 -7.70 -19.44 -19.90
CA PHE A 232 -7.22 -18.20 -19.28
C PHE A 232 -7.07 -17.09 -20.32
N ALA A 233 -6.54 -17.40 -21.51
CA ALA A 233 -6.45 -16.43 -22.61
C ALA A 233 -7.83 -15.92 -23.06
N SER A 234 -8.83 -16.82 -23.10
CA SER A 234 -10.19 -16.50 -23.52
C SER A 234 -10.98 -15.76 -22.44
N ALA A 235 -10.88 -16.20 -21.19
CA ALA A 235 -11.67 -15.65 -20.08
C ALA A 235 -11.08 -14.33 -19.57
N TYR A 236 -9.75 -14.16 -19.62
CA TYR A 236 -9.04 -13.01 -19.09
C TYR A 236 -8.07 -12.42 -20.12
N PRO A 237 -8.57 -11.83 -21.23
CA PRO A 237 -7.69 -11.33 -22.30
C PRO A 237 -6.79 -10.17 -21.87
N ASN A 238 -7.15 -9.44 -20.81
CA ASN A 238 -6.36 -8.35 -20.24
C ASN A 238 -6.40 -8.43 -18.72
N VAL A 239 -5.28 -8.79 -18.10
CA VAL A 239 -5.12 -8.92 -16.66
C VAL A 239 -4.27 -7.76 -16.14
N ASN A 240 -4.88 -6.85 -15.39
CA ASN A 240 -4.24 -5.65 -14.89
C ASN A 240 -4.46 -5.48 -13.37
N ASN A 241 -3.44 -5.00 -12.66
CA ASN A 241 -3.38 -4.78 -11.22
C ASN A 241 -3.80 -6.00 -10.37
N LYS A 242 -3.36 -7.21 -10.73
CA LYS A 242 -3.80 -8.47 -10.09
C LYS A 242 -2.68 -9.41 -9.70
N LEU A 243 -2.88 -10.10 -8.57
CA LEU A 243 -2.02 -11.19 -8.12
C LEU A 243 -2.73 -12.53 -8.33
N PHE A 244 -2.11 -13.40 -9.11
CA PHE A 244 -2.52 -14.79 -9.30
C PHE A 244 -1.54 -15.74 -8.61
N ILE A 245 -2.06 -16.69 -7.86
CA ILE A 245 -1.33 -17.83 -7.33
C ILE A 245 -2.05 -19.08 -7.83
N LEU A 246 -1.42 -19.77 -8.78
CA LEU A 246 -1.89 -21.06 -9.30
C LEU A 246 -0.99 -22.14 -8.71
N SER A 247 -1.35 -22.59 -7.51
CA SER A 247 -0.64 -23.63 -6.77
C SER A 247 -1.11 -25.01 -7.26
N ALA A 248 -0.50 -25.46 -8.35
CA ALA A 248 -0.60 -26.82 -8.84
C ALA A 248 0.77 -27.33 -9.29
N CYS A 249 1.00 -28.64 -9.18
CA CYS A 249 2.24 -29.29 -9.58
C CYS A 249 2.53 -29.10 -11.08
N GLN A 250 3.82 -28.99 -11.43
CA GLN A 250 4.32 -29.14 -12.81
C GLN A 250 3.70 -28.19 -13.86
N LEU A 251 3.22 -27.00 -13.46
CA LEU A 251 2.68 -26.01 -14.39
C LEU A 251 3.76 -25.36 -15.28
N GLY A 252 5.02 -25.41 -14.85
CA GLY A 252 6.14 -24.80 -15.57
C GLY A 252 6.88 -25.70 -16.55
N GLN A 253 6.66 -27.02 -16.58
CA GLN A 253 7.47 -27.95 -17.39
C GLN A 253 7.36 -27.70 -18.91
N ARG A 254 6.21 -27.18 -19.37
CA ARG A 254 5.97 -26.91 -20.80
C ARG A 254 6.03 -25.44 -21.18
N GLY A 255 5.97 -24.54 -20.20
CA GLY A 255 5.95 -23.09 -20.41
C GLY A 255 4.67 -22.53 -21.05
N ASP A 256 3.68 -23.35 -21.39
CA ASP A 256 2.46 -22.91 -22.08
C ASP A 256 1.56 -22.00 -21.22
N LEU A 257 1.46 -22.29 -19.92
CA LEU A 257 0.78 -21.43 -18.95
C LEU A 257 1.53 -20.11 -18.77
N GLU A 258 2.86 -20.17 -18.62
CA GLU A 258 3.71 -18.99 -18.49
C GLU A 258 3.61 -18.09 -19.73
N ILE A 259 3.69 -18.66 -20.94
CA ILE A 259 3.52 -17.94 -22.21
C ILE A 259 2.15 -17.26 -22.24
N THR A 260 1.08 -17.99 -21.87
CA THR A 260 -0.28 -17.46 -21.84
C THR A 260 -0.39 -16.28 -20.88
N PHE A 261 0.12 -16.42 -19.65
CA PHE A 261 0.10 -15.32 -18.69
C PHE A 261 0.97 -14.14 -19.14
N ASN A 262 2.17 -14.36 -19.68
CA ASN A 262 3.01 -13.28 -20.22
C ASN A 262 2.31 -12.47 -21.32
N GLN A 263 1.41 -13.09 -22.08
CA GLN A 263 0.58 -12.41 -23.09
C GLN A 263 -0.56 -11.59 -22.48
N ILE A 264 -1.30 -12.14 -21.52
CA ILE A 264 -2.50 -11.48 -20.95
C ILE A 264 -2.19 -10.52 -19.79
N LEU A 265 -1.09 -10.72 -19.06
CA LEU A 265 -0.69 -9.82 -17.97
C LEU A 265 -0.30 -8.44 -18.54
N GLN A 266 -0.66 -7.37 -17.83
CA GLN A 266 -0.25 -6.00 -18.15
C GLN A 266 0.55 -5.38 -16.99
N ASN A 267 -0.10 -5.17 -15.84
CA ASN A 267 0.53 -4.84 -14.57
C ASN A 267 0.13 -5.87 -13.51
N ALA A 268 0.78 -7.03 -13.48
CA ALA A 268 0.29 -8.17 -12.73
C ALA A 268 1.40 -9.18 -12.41
N GLN A 269 1.12 -10.06 -11.44
CA GLN A 269 2.01 -11.15 -11.06
C GLN A 269 1.27 -12.49 -11.06
N LEU A 270 1.94 -13.53 -11.55
CA LEU A 270 1.52 -14.92 -11.44
C LEU A 270 2.61 -15.73 -10.71
N PHE A 271 2.20 -16.51 -9.70
CA PHE A 271 3.02 -17.53 -9.06
C PHE A 271 2.53 -18.94 -9.40
N TYR A 272 3.45 -19.85 -9.69
CA TYR A 272 3.18 -21.24 -10.07
C TYR A 272 4.37 -22.15 -9.78
N TRP A 273 4.12 -23.45 -9.62
CA TRP A 273 5.19 -24.44 -9.40
C TRP A 273 5.70 -25.03 -10.71
N HIS A 274 7.02 -25.05 -10.88
CA HIS A 274 7.65 -25.59 -12.08
C HIS A 274 7.53 -27.12 -12.16
N ASN A 275 7.79 -27.83 -11.05
CA ASN A 275 7.70 -29.29 -10.93
C ASN A 275 6.68 -29.68 -9.85
N THR A 276 6.61 -30.96 -9.50
CA THR A 276 5.81 -31.45 -8.36
C THR A 276 6.19 -30.71 -7.09
N VAL A 277 5.25 -30.45 -6.19
CA VAL A 277 5.52 -29.84 -4.89
C VAL A 277 4.72 -30.57 -3.82
N PHE A 278 5.30 -30.79 -2.65
CA PHE A 278 4.53 -31.30 -1.52
C PHE A 278 3.66 -30.18 -0.94
N ALA A 279 2.40 -30.51 -0.62
CA ALA A 279 1.45 -29.52 -0.08
C ALA A 279 1.98 -28.79 1.16
N GLU A 280 2.71 -29.49 2.05
CA GLU A 280 3.33 -28.87 3.22
C GLU A 280 4.39 -27.82 2.86
N ASP A 281 5.17 -28.04 1.81
CA ASP A 281 6.19 -27.08 1.36
C ASP A 281 5.54 -25.88 0.67
N ALA A 282 4.49 -26.11 -0.13
CA ALA A 282 3.68 -25.04 -0.70
C ALA A 282 3.04 -24.16 0.41
N LEU A 283 2.46 -24.80 1.43
CA LEU A 283 1.91 -24.12 2.61
C LEU A 283 2.96 -23.24 3.30
N LYS A 284 4.18 -23.76 3.52
CA LYS A 284 5.28 -23.00 4.14
C LYS A 284 5.74 -21.83 3.28
N ALA A 285 5.95 -22.07 1.98
CA ALA A 285 6.38 -21.04 1.03
C ALA A 285 5.37 -19.88 0.96
N PHE A 286 4.09 -20.19 0.75
CA PHE A 286 3.06 -19.16 0.70
C PHE A 286 2.78 -18.55 2.06
N SER A 287 2.92 -19.29 3.17
CA SER A 287 2.87 -18.67 4.51
C SER A 287 3.92 -17.57 4.62
N PHE A 288 5.18 -17.86 4.28
CA PHE A 288 6.26 -16.89 4.35
C PHE A 288 6.00 -15.69 3.44
N MET A 289 5.62 -15.92 2.17
CA MET A 289 5.31 -14.84 1.23
C MET A 289 4.19 -13.94 1.74
N TYR A 290 3.08 -14.50 2.24
CA TYR A 290 1.99 -13.69 2.79
C TYR A 290 2.38 -12.94 4.07
N ASP A 291 3.25 -13.49 4.92
CA ASP A 291 3.77 -12.75 6.09
C ASP A 291 4.57 -11.52 5.63
N ARG A 292 5.45 -11.67 4.64
CA ARG A 292 6.20 -10.55 4.06
C ARG A 292 5.28 -9.51 3.43
N MET A 293 4.31 -9.93 2.62
CA MET A 293 3.40 -9.01 1.96
C MET A 293 2.43 -8.29 2.92
N LEU A 294 2.02 -8.92 4.03
CA LEU A 294 1.02 -8.36 4.94
C LEU A 294 1.62 -7.65 6.17
N GLU A 295 2.70 -8.19 6.74
CA GLU A 295 3.30 -7.65 7.97
C GLU A 295 4.41 -6.64 7.68
N TYR A 296 5.18 -6.87 6.61
CA TYR A 296 6.23 -5.95 6.18
C TYR A 296 5.75 -5.00 5.08
N GLY A 297 4.57 -5.27 4.50
CA GLY A 297 4.05 -4.52 3.36
C GLY A 297 4.92 -4.67 2.12
N GLU A 298 5.61 -5.80 1.93
CA GLU A 298 6.45 -5.97 0.75
C GLU A 298 5.63 -6.18 -0.52
N THR A 299 6.15 -5.72 -1.64
CA THR A 299 5.61 -6.06 -2.95
C THR A 299 5.71 -7.57 -3.20
N ALA A 300 4.83 -8.14 -4.02
CA ALA A 300 4.85 -9.57 -4.31
C ALA A 300 6.20 -10.06 -4.88
N PRO A 301 6.89 -9.34 -5.80
CA PRO A 301 8.23 -9.71 -6.23
C PRO A 301 9.27 -9.71 -5.11
N LEU A 302 9.27 -8.70 -4.23
CA LEU A 302 10.21 -8.62 -3.13
C LEU A 302 9.95 -9.69 -2.06
N ALA A 303 8.68 -9.96 -1.75
CA ALA A 303 8.30 -11.06 -0.87
C ALA A 303 8.75 -12.43 -1.41
N PHE A 304 8.66 -12.63 -2.73
CA PHE A 304 9.20 -13.82 -3.40
C PHE A 304 10.73 -13.86 -3.35
N GLU A 305 11.41 -12.75 -3.61
CA GLU A 305 12.88 -12.66 -3.51
C GLU A 305 13.37 -13.01 -2.11
N ASN A 306 12.69 -12.49 -1.07
CA ASN A 306 13.01 -12.72 0.33
C ASN A 306 12.55 -14.08 0.86
N THR A 307 11.74 -14.82 0.10
CA THR A 307 11.37 -16.19 0.49
C THR A 307 12.62 -17.07 0.54
N PRO A 308 12.87 -17.80 1.65
CA PRO A 308 14.07 -18.60 1.80
C PRO A 308 14.29 -19.52 0.61
N TYR A 309 15.54 -19.61 0.14
CA TYR A 309 15.91 -20.44 -1.01
C TYR A 309 15.38 -21.89 -0.91
N GLN A 310 15.41 -22.46 0.30
CA GLN A 310 14.92 -23.81 0.59
C GLN A 310 13.39 -23.97 0.45
N LEU A 311 12.63 -22.88 0.39
CA LEU A 311 11.18 -22.87 0.21
C LEU A 311 10.75 -22.48 -1.21
N LYS A 312 11.67 -22.08 -2.09
CA LYS A 312 11.34 -21.66 -3.47
C LYS A 312 12.19 -22.27 -4.59
N GLU A 313 13.40 -22.75 -4.33
CA GLU A 313 14.30 -23.23 -5.41
C GLU A 313 15.00 -24.56 -5.12
N ASN A 314 14.95 -25.07 -3.89
CA ASN A 314 15.64 -26.29 -3.50
C ASN A 314 14.73 -27.22 -2.69
N LEU A 315 13.50 -27.35 -3.17
CA LEU A 315 12.52 -28.28 -2.62
C LEU A 315 12.67 -29.63 -3.33
N ARG A 316 13.07 -30.65 -2.58
CA ARG A 316 13.30 -31.99 -3.11
C ARG A 316 11.97 -32.68 -3.33
N THR A 317 11.80 -33.24 -4.52
CA THR A 317 10.66 -34.05 -4.90
C THR A 317 11.13 -35.29 -5.64
N TYR A 318 10.21 -36.21 -5.92
CA TYR A 318 10.52 -37.46 -6.58
C TYR A 318 9.63 -37.61 -7.81
N GLU A 319 10.24 -37.86 -8.96
CA GLU A 319 9.53 -38.26 -10.17
C GLU A 319 9.75 -39.76 -10.41
N ASN A 320 8.68 -40.49 -10.71
CA ASN A 320 8.78 -41.90 -11.06
C ASN A 320 9.32 -42.04 -12.49
N ASP A 321 10.44 -42.72 -12.66
CA ASP A 321 10.94 -43.12 -13.97
C ASP A 321 10.24 -44.42 -14.38
N GLU A 322 9.21 -44.30 -15.21
CA GLU A 322 8.43 -45.44 -15.72
C GLU A 322 9.29 -46.48 -16.45
N LYS A 323 10.44 -46.10 -17.02
CA LYS A 323 11.32 -47.03 -17.76
C LYS A 323 12.25 -47.82 -16.85
N ARG A 324 12.57 -47.28 -15.66
CA ARG A 324 13.46 -47.92 -14.67
C ARG A 324 12.71 -48.54 -13.50
N GLY A 325 11.48 -48.11 -13.24
CA GLY A 325 10.73 -48.50 -12.04
C GLY A 325 11.29 -47.88 -10.75
N ASP A 326 12.14 -46.85 -10.87
CA ASP A 326 12.78 -46.15 -9.76
C ASP A 326 12.28 -44.70 -9.66
N SER A 327 12.41 -44.09 -8.49
CA SER A 327 12.15 -42.66 -8.29
C SER A 327 13.44 -41.84 -8.46
N ILE A 328 13.42 -40.82 -9.31
CA ILE A 328 14.51 -39.85 -9.48
C ILE A 328 14.21 -38.63 -8.60
N GLU A 329 15.18 -38.25 -7.76
CA GLU A 329 15.09 -37.01 -7.00
C GLU A 329 15.24 -35.81 -7.96
N VAL A 330 14.21 -34.96 -8.01
CA VAL A 330 14.19 -33.72 -8.78
C VAL A 330 13.88 -32.55 -7.87
N ASN A 331 14.45 -31.38 -8.15
CA ASN A 331 14.14 -30.16 -7.42
C ASN A 331 12.93 -29.46 -8.05
N THR A 332 12.05 -28.93 -7.22
CA THR A 332 10.96 -28.04 -7.64
C THR A 332 11.26 -26.60 -7.30
N TYR A 333 10.68 -25.72 -8.12
CA TYR A 333 10.92 -24.29 -8.10
C TYR A 333 9.58 -23.57 -8.12
N LEU A 334 9.37 -22.66 -7.17
CA LEU A 334 8.34 -21.64 -7.28
C LEU A 334 8.80 -20.63 -8.31
N LYS A 335 7.98 -20.40 -9.33
CA LYS A 335 8.25 -19.45 -10.40
C LYS A 335 7.29 -18.26 -10.27
N MET A 336 7.75 -17.13 -10.79
CA MET A 336 7.00 -15.90 -10.88
C MET A 336 7.06 -15.39 -12.31
N ALA A 337 5.90 -15.16 -12.93
CA ALA A 337 5.77 -14.33 -14.12
C ALA A 337 5.32 -12.93 -13.69
N THR A 338 6.09 -11.92 -14.08
CA THR A 338 5.87 -10.52 -13.71
C THR A 338 5.82 -9.67 -14.98
N LYS A 339 4.82 -8.79 -15.05
CA LYS A 339 4.75 -7.74 -16.07
C LYS A 339 4.27 -6.44 -15.43
N GLY A 340 4.92 -5.33 -15.77
CA GLY A 340 4.66 -4.02 -15.17
C GLY A 340 5.36 -3.80 -13.83
N ASN A 341 4.70 -3.07 -12.96
CA ASN A 341 5.16 -2.62 -11.65
C ASN A 341 5.04 -3.74 -10.60
N ALA A 342 5.97 -3.79 -9.64
CA ALA A 342 5.86 -4.62 -8.45
C ALA A 342 4.67 -4.14 -7.62
N MET A 343 3.86 -5.06 -7.11
CA MET A 343 2.61 -4.67 -6.45
C MET A 343 2.58 -5.04 -4.99
N HIS A 344 2.15 -4.09 -4.18
CA HIS A 344 1.66 -4.33 -2.83
C HIS A 344 0.27 -4.94 -2.88
N ILE A 345 0.02 -5.99 -2.10
CA ILE A 345 -1.33 -6.54 -1.97
C ILE A 345 -2.17 -5.73 -0.97
N ILE A 346 -1.56 -4.82 -0.22
CA ILE A 346 -2.19 -3.92 0.75
C ILE A 346 -1.88 -2.47 0.39
N GLU A 347 -2.64 -1.53 0.93
CA GLU A 347 -2.29 -0.10 0.82
C GLU A 347 -1.15 0.21 1.81
N PRO A 348 0.02 0.73 1.37
CA PRO A 348 1.23 0.90 2.18
C PRO A 348 1.17 2.12 3.14
N VAL A 349 -0.01 2.60 3.50
CA VAL A 349 -0.22 3.78 4.35
C VAL A 349 -1.38 3.56 5.31
N SER A 350 -1.20 3.95 6.58
CA SER A 350 -2.17 3.71 7.67
C SER A 350 -2.22 4.87 8.68
N PHE A 351 -3.39 5.41 9.03
CA PHE A 351 -3.62 6.31 10.14
C PHE A 351 -3.55 5.52 11.44
N LEU A 352 -2.79 6.03 12.40
CA LEU A 352 -2.70 5.49 13.74
C LEU A 352 -3.33 6.46 14.74
N ASP A 353 -3.97 5.89 15.76
CA ASP A 353 -4.31 6.62 16.97
C ASP A 353 -3.03 6.98 17.73
N SER A 354 -2.86 8.27 18.04
CA SER A 354 -1.61 8.81 18.58
C SER A 354 -1.28 8.24 19.97
N LYS A 355 -2.29 7.89 20.77
CA LYS A 355 -2.15 7.38 22.14
C LYS A 355 -1.84 5.88 22.17
N THR A 356 -2.59 5.10 21.40
CA THR A 356 -2.53 3.63 21.42
C THR A 356 -1.57 3.06 20.38
N LYS A 357 -1.17 3.87 19.38
CA LYS A 357 -0.38 3.48 18.21
C LYS A 357 -0.99 2.32 17.42
N LYS A 358 -2.30 2.13 17.55
CA LYS A 358 -3.09 1.17 16.78
C LYS A 358 -3.74 1.86 15.60
N GLU A 359 -4.07 1.08 14.58
CA GLU A 359 -4.76 1.62 13.41
C GLU A 359 -6.10 2.25 13.79
N LEU A 360 -6.33 3.44 13.27
CA LEU A 360 -7.56 4.21 13.48
C LEU A 360 -8.77 3.43 12.92
N GLN A 361 -9.90 3.47 13.63
CA GLN A 361 -11.12 2.78 13.21
C GLN A 361 -12.15 3.78 12.67
N GLU A 362 -13.02 3.32 11.79
CA GLU A 362 -14.09 4.14 11.22
C GLU A 362 -15.02 4.69 12.32
N GLY A 363 -15.35 5.98 12.24
CA GLY A 363 -16.30 6.66 13.12
C GLY A 363 -15.77 7.00 14.51
N VAL A 364 -14.48 6.77 14.80
CA VAL A 364 -13.90 7.17 16.09
C VAL A 364 -13.89 8.69 16.24
N VAL A 365 -14.08 9.17 17.46
CA VAL A 365 -13.88 10.59 17.76
C VAL A 365 -12.40 10.92 17.65
N TYR A 366 -12.06 11.90 16.79
CA TYR A 366 -10.68 12.33 16.56
C TYR A 366 -10.38 13.64 17.28
N PRO A 367 -9.20 13.79 17.90
CA PRO A 367 -8.86 14.95 18.72
C PRO A 367 -8.44 16.15 17.85
N PHE A 368 -9.41 16.84 17.26
CA PHE A 368 -9.18 18.12 16.60
C PHE A 368 -8.99 19.23 17.64
N GLU A 369 -8.03 20.11 17.41
CA GLU A 369 -7.65 21.22 18.28
C GLU A 369 -8.24 22.53 17.76
N GLY A 370 -9.20 23.11 18.49
CA GLY A 370 -9.94 24.27 17.97
C GLY A 370 -11.20 24.58 18.75
N ILE A 371 -12.02 25.49 18.23
CA ILE A 371 -13.40 25.70 18.68
C ILE A 371 -14.25 25.48 17.44
N LEU A 372 -14.99 24.38 17.41
CA LEU A 372 -15.84 24.05 16.27
C LEU A 372 -16.94 25.11 16.10
N GLU A 373 -17.22 25.48 14.85
CA GLU A 373 -18.24 26.45 14.42
C GLU A 373 -17.97 27.91 14.84
N ASP A 374 -16.70 28.31 14.95
CA ASP A 374 -16.28 29.68 15.27
C ASP A 374 -15.73 30.48 14.08
N GLU A 375 -15.84 29.94 12.85
CA GLU A 375 -15.29 30.46 11.61
C GLU A 375 -13.74 30.49 11.54
N VAL A 376 -13.05 29.86 12.51
CA VAL A 376 -11.59 29.71 12.54
C VAL A 376 -11.22 28.25 12.25
N ALA A 377 -10.18 28.04 11.45
CA ALA A 377 -9.73 26.70 11.14
C ALA A 377 -9.15 25.97 12.36
N GLU A 378 -9.47 24.68 12.49
CA GLU A 378 -8.86 23.80 13.49
C GLU A 378 -7.45 23.37 13.09
N GLU A 379 -6.75 22.81 14.07
CA GLU A 379 -5.49 22.09 13.89
C GLU A 379 -5.65 20.63 14.33
N ALA A 380 -4.82 19.74 13.81
CA ALA A 380 -4.75 18.37 14.34
C ALA A 380 -3.35 17.78 14.16
N SER A 381 -3.04 16.77 14.98
CA SER A 381 -1.82 16.00 14.85
C SER A 381 -2.10 14.61 14.29
N PHE A 382 -1.49 14.25 13.16
CA PHE A 382 -1.74 13.01 12.45
C PHE A 382 -0.54 12.07 12.56
N THR A 383 -0.73 10.89 13.15
CA THR A 383 0.26 9.81 13.15
C THR A 383 -0.04 8.82 12.02
N ILE A 384 0.93 8.59 11.14
CA ILE A 384 0.83 7.75 9.95
C ILE A 384 1.89 6.65 9.99
N GLU A 385 1.50 5.42 9.67
CA GLU A 385 2.38 4.28 9.45
C GLU A 385 2.53 4.04 7.93
N PHE A 386 3.76 4.11 7.45
CA PHE A 386 4.17 3.74 6.09
C PHE A 386 4.80 2.35 6.11
N LEU A 387 4.37 1.46 5.22
CA LEU A 387 4.84 0.07 5.15
C LEU A 387 5.48 -0.23 3.79
N GLY A 388 6.35 -1.25 3.76
CA GLY A 388 6.96 -1.80 2.55
C GLY A 388 8.34 -1.26 2.20
N TYR A 389 8.80 -0.23 2.92
CA TYR A 389 10.01 0.51 2.58
C TYR A 389 10.85 0.84 3.80
N THR A 390 12.16 0.74 3.66
CA THR A 390 13.09 1.22 4.67
C THR A 390 13.14 2.75 4.62
N THR A 391 13.60 3.38 5.70
CA THR A 391 13.83 4.83 5.71
C THR A 391 14.82 5.25 4.62
N GLN A 392 15.84 4.42 4.32
CA GLN A 392 16.79 4.68 3.25
C GLN A 392 16.15 4.63 1.86
N GLU A 393 15.22 3.71 1.62
CA GLU A 393 14.50 3.61 0.35
C GLU A 393 13.56 4.81 0.15
N ILE A 394 12.80 5.18 1.18
CA ILE A 394 11.92 6.37 1.16
C ILE A 394 12.72 7.63 0.82
N GLU A 395 13.88 7.82 1.46
CA GLU A 395 14.77 8.96 1.19
C GLU A 395 15.38 8.91 -0.21
N ALA A 396 15.93 7.75 -0.62
CA ALA A 396 16.63 7.60 -1.89
C ALA A 396 15.70 7.74 -3.11
N GLU A 397 14.46 7.27 -2.98
CA GLU A 397 13.45 7.35 -4.04
C GLU A 397 12.63 8.65 -4.00
N GLY A 398 12.83 9.50 -2.98
CA GLY A 398 12.16 10.78 -2.86
C GLY A 398 10.65 10.64 -2.65
N MET A 399 10.22 9.63 -1.91
CA MET A 399 8.80 9.39 -1.64
C MET A 399 8.23 10.50 -0.74
N THR A 400 6.98 10.86 -0.97
CA THR A 400 6.33 11.98 -0.28
C THR A 400 4.95 11.61 0.23
N PHE A 401 4.39 12.47 1.07
CA PHE A 401 3.08 12.29 1.68
C PHE A 401 2.15 13.46 1.37
N SER A 402 0.88 13.18 1.14
CA SER A 402 -0.17 14.20 1.11
C SER A 402 -1.33 13.80 2.00
N LEU A 403 -1.97 14.81 2.59
CA LEU A 403 -3.12 14.66 3.45
C LEU A 403 -4.24 15.58 2.95
N ASN A 404 -5.40 14.98 2.70
CA ASN A 404 -6.63 15.69 2.41
C ASN A 404 -7.61 15.51 3.57
N VAL A 405 -8.31 16.60 3.90
CA VAL A 405 -9.37 16.63 4.92
C VAL A 405 -10.63 17.21 4.27
N ASP A 406 -11.70 16.41 4.22
CA ASP A 406 -12.93 16.70 3.47
C ASP A 406 -12.68 17.11 2.00
N GLY A 407 -11.67 16.49 1.37
CA GLY A 407 -11.26 16.79 0.00
C GLY A 407 -10.39 18.03 -0.17
N ASN A 408 -10.06 18.76 0.90
CA ASN A 408 -9.11 19.87 0.87
C ASN A 408 -7.71 19.39 1.23
N THR A 409 -6.73 19.69 0.37
CA THR A 409 -5.32 19.36 0.63
C THR A 409 -4.75 20.25 1.73
N VAL A 410 -4.43 19.65 2.87
CA VAL A 410 -3.82 20.32 4.03
C VAL A 410 -2.30 20.13 4.06
N LEU A 411 -1.81 18.98 3.61
CA LEU A 411 -0.40 18.70 3.34
C LEU A 411 -0.25 18.22 1.90
N ASP A 412 0.69 18.79 1.16
CA ASP A 412 0.89 18.50 -0.27
C ASP A 412 2.35 18.08 -0.52
N HIS A 413 2.54 16.87 -1.05
CA HIS A 413 3.83 16.26 -1.38
C HIS A 413 4.96 16.56 -0.38
N VAL A 414 4.68 16.41 0.91
CA VAL A 414 5.63 16.68 1.98
C VAL A 414 6.64 15.54 2.07
N SER A 415 7.93 15.87 1.94
CA SER A 415 9.03 15.00 2.32
C SER A 415 9.20 15.00 3.84
N PHE A 416 9.33 13.82 4.43
CA PHE A 416 9.57 13.64 5.88
C PHE A 416 10.91 12.95 6.17
N LEU A 417 11.68 12.66 5.12
CA LEU A 417 13.05 12.18 5.21
C LEU A 417 13.95 12.96 4.21
N PRO A 418 15.23 13.21 4.57
CA PRO A 418 15.84 12.87 5.85
C PRO A 418 15.31 13.77 7.00
N ASN A 419 15.18 13.19 8.19
CA ASN A 419 14.75 13.94 9.38
C ASN A 419 15.92 14.78 9.93
N THR A 420 16.17 15.93 9.31
CA THR A 420 17.32 16.80 9.62
C THR A 420 16.98 18.05 10.43
N ASP A 421 15.72 18.45 10.48
CA ASP A 421 15.29 19.65 11.20
C ASP A 421 14.60 19.26 12.52
N PRO A 422 15.28 19.38 13.67
CA PRO A 422 14.68 19.04 14.97
C PRO A 422 13.62 20.04 15.43
N TYR A 423 13.39 21.12 14.68
CA TYR A 423 12.40 22.15 14.98
C TYR A 423 11.21 22.12 14.03
N ASP A 424 11.18 21.20 13.05
CA ASP A 424 9.98 21.00 12.26
C ASP A 424 8.89 20.30 13.10
N ASN A 425 7.66 20.37 12.61
CA ASN A 425 6.51 19.73 13.26
C ASN A 425 6.36 18.26 12.82
N ILE A 426 7.45 17.58 12.43
CA ILE A 426 7.45 16.21 11.90
C ILE A 426 8.30 15.33 12.81
N GLU A 427 7.67 14.35 13.45
CA GLU A 427 8.40 13.32 14.21
C GLU A 427 8.44 12.02 13.42
N VAL A 428 9.64 11.50 13.19
CA VAL A 428 9.85 10.21 12.50
C VAL A 428 10.39 9.17 13.48
N GLU A 429 9.67 8.07 13.62
CA GLU A 429 9.99 6.94 14.48
C GLU A 429 10.11 5.65 13.64
N SER A 430 10.92 4.70 14.14
CA SER A 430 10.93 3.35 13.58
C SER A 430 9.63 2.62 13.93
N GLY A 431 9.05 1.93 12.94
CA GLY A 431 7.86 1.13 13.16
C GLY A 431 8.14 -0.26 13.72
N LYS A 432 7.21 -1.19 13.47
CA LYS A 432 7.27 -2.57 13.99
C LYS A 432 8.46 -3.38 13.45
N ASN A 433 9.02 -2.99 12.31
CA ASN A 433 10.15 -3.62 11.65
C ASN A 433 10.93 -2.58 10.81
N ASN A 434 12.02 -3.00 10.17
CA ASN A 434 12.90 -2.14 9.37
C ASN A 434 12.27 -1.61 8.07
N LYS A 435 11.08 -2.10 7.67
CA LYS A 435 10.31 -1.70 6.50
C LYS A 435 9.05 -0.92 6.88
N THR A 436 8.97 -0.48 8.14
CA THR A 436 7.86 0.29 8.67
C THR A 436 8.38 1.59 9.26
N THR A 437 7.83 2.71 8.83
CA THR A 437 8.17 4.04 9.35
C THR A 437 6.91 4.70 9.89
N ILE A 438 6.98 5.22 11.11
CA ILE A 438 5.88 5.97 11.72
C ILE A 438 6.24 7.45 11.68
N VAL A 439 5.33 8.28 11.18
CA VAL A 439 5.53 9.73 11.06
C VAL A 439 4.36 10.44 11.74
N THR A 440 4.65 11.39 12.61
CA THR A 440 3.65 12.26 13.23
C THR A 440 3.81 13.68 12.72
N PHE A 441 2.79 14.19 12.03
CA PHE A 441 2.68 15.58 11.61
C PHE A 441 1.89 16.35 12.67
N LYS A 442 2.52 17.29 13.37
CA LYS A 442 1.92 18.03 14.49
C LYS A 442 1.34 19.37 14.04
N GLY A 443 0.24 19.79 14.68
CA GLY A 443 -0.34 21.12 14.47
C GLY A 443 -0.68 21.42 13.01
N VAL A 444 -1.18 20.44 12.27
CA VAL A 444 -1.55 20.60 10.87
C VAL A 444 -2.82 21.45 10.81
N ASN A 445 -2.72 22.64 10.23
CA ASN A 445 -3.87 23.52 10.03
C ASN A 445 -4.82 22.93 8.98
N LEU A 446 -6.09 22.75 9.35
CA LEU A 446 -7.10 22.09 8.53
C LEU A 446 -7.70 23.01 7.46
N LYS A 447 -7.36 24.31 7.48
CA LYS A 447 -7.80 25.35 6.53
C LYS A 447 -9.33 25.52 6.44
N LYS A 448 -10.07 24.97 7.39
CA LYS A 448 -11.53 24.99 7.46
C LYS A 448 -11.95 24.81 8.92
N ASP A 449 -13.03 25.49 9.29
CA ASP A 449 -13.79 25.31 10.54
C ASP A 449 -14.70 24.06 10.42
N LEU A 450 -14.60 23.16 11.39
CA LEU A 450 -15.27 21.86 11.39
C LEU A 450 -16.61 21.93 12.13
N GLN A 451 -17.60 21.15 11.64
CA GLN A 451 -18.91 21.07 12.29
C GLN A 451 -18.89 20.11 13.48
N LYS A 452 -19.69 20.41 14.50
CA LYS A 452 -19.91 19.49 15.64
C LYS A 452 -20.71 18.28 15.24
N ASN A 453 -20.49 17.16 15.94
CA ASN A 453 -21.19 15.89 15.68
C ASN A 453 -21.14 15.47 14.21
N SER A 454 -20.11 15.89 13.49
CA SER A 454 -19.98 15.68 12.06
C SER A 454 -19.01 14.54 11.78
N THR A 455 -19.04 14.11 10.53
CA THR A 455 -18.13 13.11 9.99
C THR A 455 -17.12 13.84 9.12
N VAL A 456 -15.83 13.64 9.39
CA VAL A 456 -14.71 14.23 8.66
C VAL A 456 -14.00 13.14 7.89
N LYS A 457 -13.86 13.31 6.58
CA LYS A 457 -13.14 12.38 5.71
C LYS A 457 -11.66 12.72 5.73
N LEU A 458 -10.84 11.82 6.25
CA LEU A 458 -9.38 11.89 6.17
C LEU A 458 -8.90 11.02 5.00
N GLU A 459 -8.03 11.55 4.17
CA GLU A 459 -7.41 10.82 3.06
C GLU A 459 -5.89 11.04 3.07
N ALA A 460 -5.17 9.96 3.31
CA ALA A 460 -3.72 9.87 3.29
C ALA A 460 -3.25 9.29 1.94
N LEU A 461 -2.33 9.99 1.28
CA LEU A 461 -1.70 9.58 0.03
C LEU A 461 -0.21 9.42 0.25
N PHE A 462 0.32 8.22 0.03
CA PHE A 462 1.74 7.95 0.07
C PHE A 462 2.27 7.78 -1.36
N HIS A 463 3.01 8.79 -1.83
CA HIS A 463 3.49 8.86 -3.21
C HIS A 463 4.81 8.10 -3.33
N LEU A 464 4.73 6.95 -4.00
CA LEU A 464 5.89 6.13 -4.39
C LEU A 464 6.56 6.74 -5.64
N SER A 465 5.75 7.39 -6.47
CA SER A 465 6.11 8.23 -7.61
C SER A 465 4.90 9.08 -7.99
N GLU A 466 5.04 10.02 -8.92
CA GLU A 466 3.92 10.84 -9.44
C GLU A 466 2.70 10.00 -9.87
N GLU A 467 2.92 8.84 -10.47
CA GLU A 467 1.84 7.99 -11.02
C GLU A 467 1.43 6.84 -10.09
N ASN A 468 2.22 6.54 -9.06
CA ASN A 468 1.97 5.39 -8.18
C ASN A 468 1.94 5.84 -6.72
N TYR A 469 0.81 5.58 -6.06
CA TYR A 469 0.60 5.94 -4.67
C TYR A 469 -0.21 4.88 -3.93
N GLY A 470 0.08 4.75 -2.63
CA GLY A 470 -0.78 4.10 -1.66
C GLY A 470 -1.83 5.07 -1.14
N VAL A 471 -3.02 4.59 -0.82
CA VAL A 471 -4.11 5.43 -0.30
C VAL A 471 -4.74 4.82 0.94
N GLN A 472 -5.04 5.67 1.92
CA GLN A 472 -6.01 5.34 2.94
C GLN A 472 -7.02 6.46 3.14
N ILE A 473 -8.29 6.13 3.00
CA ILE A 473 -9.44 6.95 3.36
C ILE A 473 -10.03 6.39 4.65
N ILE A 474 -10.43 7.27 5.56
CA ILE A 474 -11.15 6.90 6.77
C ILE A 474 -12.06 8.05 7.17
N ASN A 475 -13.27 7.76 7.64
CA ASN A 475 -14.09 8.80 8.22
C ASN A 475 -14.01 8.74 9.74
N VAL A 476 -13.75 9.90 10.34
CA VAL A 476 -13.69 10.09 11.79
C VAL A 476 -14.80 11.04 12.22
N SER A 477 -15.12 11.06 13.51
CA SER A 477 -16.10 11.99 14.07
C SER A 477 -15.41 13.14 14.80
N THR A 478 -15.99 14.34 14.73
CA THR A 478 -15.60 15.45 15.60
C THR A 478 -16.08 15.28 17.04
N GLY A 479 -16.96 14.31 17.32
CA GLY A 479 -17.56 14.11 18.64
C GLY A 479 -18.59 15.19 19.02
N SER A 480 -19.10 15.10 20.25
CA SER A 480 -20.19 15.95 20.78
C SER A 480 -19.73 16.99 21.80
N SER A 481 -18.42 17.19 21.90
CA SER A 481 -17.80 17.56 23.15
C SER A 481 -17.68 19.08 23.33
N ASP A 482 -18.82 19.70 23.62
CA ASP A 482 -18.86 21.06 24.14
C ASP A 482 -19.32 21.09 25.62
N MET A 483 -18.39 21.25 26.53
CA MET A 483 -18.67 22.10 27.70
C MET A 483 -18.05 23.47 27.44
N ARG A 484 -18.89 24.46 27.11
CA ARG A 484 -18.47 25.87 27.04
C ARG A 484 -18.75 26.53 28.39
N ILE A 485 -17.68 26.88 29.10
CA ILE A 485 -17.76 27.70 30.31
C ILE A 485 -17.41 29.13 29.91
N VAL A 486 -18.41 30.01 29.96
CA VAL A 486 -18.21 31.44 29.72
C VAL A 486 -18.16 32.15 31.06
N MET A 487 -17.02 32.75 31.38
CA MET A 487 -16.83 33.57 32.58
C MET A 487 -16.77 35.04 32.16
N LYS A 488 -17.73 35.83 32.62
CA LYS A 488 -17.75 37.28 32.37
C LYS A 488 -17.25 38.03 33.60
N SER A 489 -16.31 38.94 33.39
CA SER A 489 -15.90 39.95 34.37
C SER A 489 -15.99 41.35 33.74
N PRO A 490 -15.93 42.42 34.56
CA PRO A 490 -15.90 43.80 34.05
C PRO A 490 -14.72 44.08 33.09
N ASP A 491 -13.65 43.28 33.18
CA ASP A 491 -12.40 43.48 32.45
C ASP A 491 -12.25 42.52 31.24
N GLY A 492 -13.23 41.64 30.99
CA GLY A 492 -13.22 40.76 29.83
C GLY A 492 -14.07 39.49 29.97
N THR A 493 -14.15 38.73 28.87
CA THR A 493 -14.79 37.41 28.83
C THR A 493 -13.73 36.33 28.65
N ILE A 494 -13.66 35.36 29.57
CA ILE A 494 -12.85 34.15 29.41
C ILE A 494 -13.77 33.05 28.90
N ASN A 495 -13.42 32.44 27.77
CA ASN A 495 -14.09 31.24 27.29
C ASN A 495 -13.20 30.03 27.58
N MET A 496 -13.75 29.03 28.25
CA MET A 496 -13.13 27.73 28.40
C MET A 496 -13.95 26.70 27.63
N PHE A 497 -13.29 25.96 26.77
CA PHE A 497 -13.87 24.86 26.01
C PHE A 497 -13.30 23.57 26.60
N PHE A 498 -14.19 22.73 27.11
CA PHE A 498 -13.83 21.43 27.63
C PHE A 498 -14.36 20.36 26.68
N ASP A 499 -13.42 19.68 26.04
CA ASP A 499 -13.69 18.47 25.29
C ASP A 499 -13.73 17.30 26.28
N ALA A 500 -14.94 16.85 26.62
CA ALA A 500 -15.15 15.73 27.54
C ALA A 500 -14.68 14.38 26.99
N ASP A 501 -14.63 14.23 25.67
CA ASP A 501 -14.28 12.97 25.00
C ASP A 501 -12.75 12.81 24.89
N ASN A 502 -12.02 13.93 24.76
CA ASN A 502 -10.55 13.93 24.67
C ASN A 502 -9.80 14.45 25.91
N TYR A 503 -10.52 14.93 26.94
CA TYR A 503 -9.97 15.60 28.12
C TYR A 503 -9.14 16.86 27.79
N GLY A 504 -9.43 17.51 26.67
CA GLY A 504 -8.78 18.75 26.23
C GLY A 504 -9.43 19.98 26.86
N LEU A 505 -8.63 20.91 27.36
CA LEU A 505 -9.08 22.21 27.87
C LEU A 505 -8.44 23.33 27.05
N LYS A 506 -9.25 24.10 26.32
CA LYS A 506 -8.80 25.32 25.62
C LYS A 506 -9.33 26.54 26.36
N MET A 507 -8.45 27.44 26.79
CA MET A 507 -8.82 28.71 27.43
C MET A 507 -8.41 29.87 26.53
N THR A 508 -9.34 30.78 26.22
CA THR A 508 -9.02 32.04 25.53
C THR A 508 -9.19 33.22 26.49
N HIS A 509 -8.14 34.02 26.64
CA HIS A 509 -8.10 35.22 27.48
C HIS A 509 -8.15 36.49 26.61
N PRO A 510 -8.91 37.53 27.01
CA PRO A 510 -8.75 38.84 26.42
C PRO A 510 -7.57 39.55 27.09
N ALA A 511 -6.66 40.03 26.25
CA ALA A 511 -5.44 40.78 26.53
C ALA A 511 -4.21 39.99 27.04
N GLU A 512 -3.14 40.18 26.27
CA GLU A 512 -1.78 39.65 26.43
C GLU A 512 -1.16 40.04 27.80
N ASN A 513 -0.33 39.13 28.34
CA ASN A 513 0.67 39.30 29.41
C ASN A 513 0.46 38.63 30.79
N ALA A 514 -0.31 37.55 30.88
CA ALA A 514 -0.18 36.66 32.05
C ALA A 514 -0.24 35.18 31.64
N THR A 515 0.93 34.51 31.64
CA THR A 515 1.03 33.08 31.40
C THR A 515 0.91 32.31 32.71
N LEU A 516 -0.09 31.43 32.79
CA LEU A 516 -0.30 30.49 33.90
C LEU A 516 0.15 29.10 33.43
N TYR A 517 1.03 28.46 34.20
CA TYR A 517 1.41 27.07 33.98
C TYR A 517 1.01 26.24 35.21
N SER A 518 0.61 24.99 34.99
CA SER A 518 0.43 24.01 36.06
C SER A 518 1.22 22.75 35.77
N ASP A 519 1.74 22.11 36.82
CA ASP A 519 2.40 20.81 36.72
C ASP A 519 1.51 19.66 37.22
N GLU A 520 1.94 18.43 36.93
CA GLU A 520 1.25 17.19 37.30
C GLU A 520 1.14 16.99 38.83
N GLU A 521 1.88 17.76 39.63
CA GLU A 521 1.84 17.74 41.10
C GLU A 521 0.85 18.77 41.69
N GLY A 522 0.14 19.52 40.84
CA GLY A 522 -0.88 20.48 41.22
C GLY A 522 -0.32 21.83 41.71
N TYR A 523 0.91 22.18 41.33
CA TYR A 523 1.42 23.54 41.51
C TYR A 523 1.01 24.43 40.36
N ILE A 524 0.79 25.70 40.68
CA ILE A 524 0.52 26.75 39.71
C ILE A 524 1.67 27.75 39.74
N TYR A 525 2.15 28.09 38.55
CA TYR A 525 3.19 29.09 38.29
C TYR A 525 2.53 30.27 37.61
N MET A 526 2.64 31.45 38.22
CA MET A 526 2.14 32.69 37.66
C MET A 526 3.22 33.76 37.75
N ASN A 527 3.40 34.52 36.67
CA ASN A 527 4.27 35.69 36.69
C ASN A 527 3.44 36.93 37.07
N ALA A 528 3.67 37.48 38.25
CA ALA A 528 2.98 38.67 38.72
C ALA A 528 3.83 39.93 38.46
N PRO A 529 3.27 40.97 37.79
CA PRO A 529 3.98 42.22 37.55
C PRO A 529 4.53 42.82 38.85
N GLY A 530 5.83 43.11 38.89
CA GLY A 530 6.52 43.70 40.05
C GLY A 530 6.89 42.71 41.17
N LYS A 531 6.48 41.43 41.10
CA LYS A 531 6.82 40.39 42.08
C LYS A 531 7.54 39.17 41.49
N GLY A 532 7.55 39.03 40.16
CA GLY A 532 8.19 37.93 39.45
C GLY A 532 7.38 36.62 39.49
N TRP A 533 8.03 35.51 39.15
CA TRP A 533 7.42 34.19 39.12
C TRP A 533 7.09 33.68 40.53
N MET A 534 5.83 33.33 40.75
CA MET A 534 5.34 32.75 41.99
C MET A 534 4.91 31.30 41.78
N LYS A 535 5.41 30.39 42.62
CA LYS A 535 4.99 28.98 42.70
C LYS A 535 4.10 28.80 43.93
N THR A 536 2.88 28.29 43.75
CA THR A 536 1.97 28.01 44.88
C THR A 536 1.22 26.70 44.70
N LYS A 537 0.87 26.07 45.82
CA LYS A 537 0.04 24.86 45.85
C LYS A 537 -1.42 25.29 45.99
N LEU A 538 -2.29 24.77 45.12
CA LEU A 538 -3.68 25.22 44.98
C LEU A 538 -4.43 25.25 46.34
N THR A 539 -4.22 24.24 47.18
CA THR A 539 -4.81 24.10 48.52
C THR A 539 -4.38 25.19 49.51
N GLN A 540 -3.13 25.66 49.44
CA GLN A 540 -2.60 26.68 50.35
C GLN A 540 -3.11 28.09 49.99
N MET A 541 -3.31 28.35 48.70
CA MET A 541 -3.90 29.61 48.23
C MET A 541 -5.34 29.77 48.75
N PHE A 542 -6.08 28.66 48.86
CA PHE A 542 -7.46 28.68 49.35
C PHE A 542 -7.60 28.78 50.87
N SER A 543 -6.68 28.21 51.64
CA SER A 543 -6.66 28.38 53.11
C SER A 543 -6.36 29.82 53.53
N ALA A 544 -5.58 30.56 52.74
CA ALA A 544 -5.35 31.98 52.96
C ALA A 544 -6.57 32.85 52.62
N MET A 545 -7.35 32.47 51.61
CA MET A 545 -8.53 33.22 51.16
C MET A 545 -9.80 32.92 51.95
N ALA A 546 -9.97 31.70 52.50
CA ALA A 546 -11.10 31.35 53.37
C ALA A 546 -11.16 32.19 54.67
N LYS A 547 -10.04 32.81 55.07
CA LYS A 547 -9.99 33.78 56.18
C LYS A 547 -10.55 35.16 55.81
N HIS A 548 -10.72 35.47 54.53
CA HIS A 548 -11.11 36.79 54.05
C HIS A 548 -12.50 36.84 53.39
N ALA A 549 -13.10 35.69 53.07
CA ALA A 549 -14.49 35.58 52.64
C ALA A 549 -15.09 34.25 53.16
N PRO A 550 -16.23 34.27 53.88
CA PRO A 550 -16.86 33.04 54.34
C PRO A 550 -17.46 32.31 53.13
N ILE A 551 -16.94 31.13 52.84
CA ILE A 551 -17.48 30.21 51.84
C ILE A 551 -18.04 29.03 52.64
N ASP A 552 -19.37 28.89 52.69
CA ASP A 552 -20.04 27.78 53.36
C ASP A 552 -20.24 26.65 52.35
N ILE A 553 -19.32 25.69 52.34
CA ILE A 553 -19.43 24.45 51.56
C ILE A 553 -19.00 23.30 52.48
N ASP A 554 -19.93 22.40 52.75
CA ASP A 554 -19.66 21.17 53.52
C ASP A 554 -18.96 20.12 52.63
N PHE A 555 -17.63 20.13 52.67
CA PHE A 555 -16.78 19.20 51.92
C PHE A 555 -16.87 17.75 52.41
N MET A 556 -17.49 17.48 53.56
CA MET A 556 -17.58 16.14 54.15
C MET A 556 -18.76 15.32 53.61
N ALA A 557 -19.71 15.95 52.91
CA ALA A 557 -20.88 15.30 52.34
C ALA A 557 -20.68 14.76 50.90
N LEU A 558 -19.53 15.03 50.27
CA LEU A 558 -19.24 14.61 48.89
C LEU A 558 -18.43 13.32 48.87
N GLU A 559 -19.10 12.17 48.76
CA GLU A 559 -18.43 10.89 48.49
C GLU A 559 -17.77 10.91 47.11
N THR A 560 -16.45 11.13 47.06
CA THR A 560 -15.65 11.08 45.83
C THR A 560 -15.39 9.63 45.42
N LYS A 561 -15.87 9.23 44.23
CA LYS A 561 -15.44 7.98 43.57
C LYS A 561 -14.24 8.23 42.65
N LYS A 562 -13.39 7.22 42.48
CA LYS A 562 -12.21 7.24 41.59
C LYS A 562 -12.62 7.71 40.19
N GLY A 563 -12.09 8.86 39.76
CA GLY A 563 -12.48 9.54 38.51
C GLY A 563 -13.28 10.83 38.68
N SER A 564 -13.62 11.24 39.91
CA SER A 564 -14.30 12.53 40.15
C SER A 564 -13.26 13.67 40.25
N VAL A 565 -13.22 14.56 39.25
CA VAL A 565 -12.44 15.81 39.31
C VAL A 565 -13.38 16.96 39.68
N MET A 566 -13.16 17.57 40.83
CA MET A 566 -13.92 18.76 41.26
C MET A 566 -13.19 20.00 40.75
N HIS A 567 -13.71 20.65 39.71
CA HIS A 567 -13.14 21.91 39.21
C HIS A 567 -13.64 23.09 40.05
N LYS A 568 -12.70 23.87 40.60
CA LYS A 568 -13.01 25.07 41.38
C LYS A 568 -13.15 26.27 40.45
N ILE A 569 -14.27 26.98 40.57
CA ILE A 569 -14.55 28.20 39.82
C ILE A 569 -13.79 29.39 40.45
N ALA A 570 -13.19 30.25 39.62
CA ALA A 570 -12.40 31.38 40.09
C ALA A 570 -13.25 32.50 40.71
N ALA A 571 -12.75 33.11 41.79
CA ALA A 571 -13.46 34.06 42.64
C ALA A 571 -13.71 35.46 42.03
N PHE A 572 -13.25 35.73 40.81
CA PHE A 572 -13.42 37.02 40.12
C PHE A 572 -14.58 37.03 39.11
N ALA A 573 -15.25 35.89 38.90
CA ALA A 573 -16.37 35.82 37.97
C ALA A 573 -17.61 36.44 38.63
N GLY A 574 -18.06 37.59 38.10
CA GLY A 574 -19.28 38.25 38.55
C GLY A 574 -20.55 37.51 38.08
N GLU A 575 -20.43 36.77 36.99
CA GLU A 575 -21.47 35.88 36.46
C GLU A 575 -20.79 34.67 35.81
N ILE A 576 -21.27 33.47 36.16
CA ILE A 576 -20.77 32.21 35.59
C ILE A 576 -21.96 31.55 34.91
N THR A 577 -21.88 31.41 33.59
CA THR A 577 -22.85 30.63 32.83
C THR A 577 -22.22 29.31 32.44
N ILE A 578 -22.67 28.22 33.06
CA ILE A 578 -22.36 26.86 32.64
C ILE A 578 -23.53 26.41 31.78
N SER A 579 -23.36 26.50 30.47
CA SER A 579 -24.33 25.97 29.52
C SER A 579 -23.88 24.58 29.12
N ARG A 580 -24.74 23.57 29.33
CA ARG A 580 -24.71 22.43 28.40
C ARG A 580 -25.16 23.02 27.08
N LEU A 581 -24.32 23.01 26.05
CA LEU A 581 -24.81 23.29 24.71
C LEU A 581 -25.70 22.09 24.38
N GLU A 582 -27.03 22.29 24.43
CA GLU A 582 -28.01 21.21 24.47
C GLU A 582 -28.00 20.34 23.20
N THR A 583 -28.42 19.09 23.44
CA THR A 583 -28.75 17.92 22.60
C THR A 583 -28.84 18.06 21.08
#